data_AF-A0A7Y8L990-F1
#
_entry.id   AF-A0A7Y8L990-F1
#
_cell.length_a   1.000
_cell.length_b   1.000
_cell.length_c   1.000
_cell.angle_alpha   90.00
_cell.angle_beta   90.00
_cell.angle_gamma   90.00
#
_symmetry.space_group_name_H-M   'P 1'
#
loop_
_entity.id
_entity.type
_entity.pdbx_description
1 polymer ?
#
loop_
_entity_poly.entity_id
_entity_poly.type
_entity_poly.pdbx_seq_one_letter_code
_entity_poly.pdbx_strand_id
1 'polypeptide(L)'
;MLFGFAISYENLQNSIVAFILFSILASSIYVFNDLLDIHEDRNHPKKKFRPLASGAVSTSTAKFLIVIMSLVSLGLSLFFDKLFFILLFYFILNILYTLKLKHIAIVDISIIAVGFVLRIFAGSVVTNITPSHWIIHMTFLLALFLALDKRRDDVILARHGKQTRKNIDGYNYEFINASMVLMAGVIVVSYILYTVSSEVNSENLYLTSFFVILGIIRYMQITFVEESSGSPTKIVLKDRFLQLTILGWLISFFVIIKLT
;
A
#
# COMPACT_ATOMS: atom_id res chain seq x y z
N MET A 1 -8.76 -13.36 8.66
CA MET A 1 -9.46 -14.54 8.10
C MET A 1 -8.51 -15.55 7.50
N LEU A 2 -7.89 -15.29 6.34
CA LEU A 2 -7.10 -16.30 5.60
C LEU A 2 -5.88 -16.81 6.39
N PHE A 3 -5.06 -15.90 6.92
CA PHE A 3 -3.90 -16.26 7.76
C PHE A 3 -4.27 -16.64 9.21
N GLY A 4 -5.50 -16.35 9.63
CA GLY A 4 -6.01 -16.76 10.95
C GLY A 4 -6.85 -18.03 10.90
N PHE A 5 -6.93 -18.69 9.72
CA PHE A 5 -7.76 -19.87 9.45
C PHE A 5 -9.22 -19.78 9.92
N ALA A 6 -9.75 -18.56 10.06
CA ALA A 6 -11.07 -18.28 10.63
C ALA A 6 -12.06 -17.84 9.54
N ILE A 7 -12.26 -18.71 8.55
CA ILE A 7 -13.20 -18.48 7.44
C ILE A 7 -14.58 -18.95 7.89
N SER A 8 -15.41 -18.01 8.36
CA SER A 8 -16.83 -18.22 8.65
C SER A 8 -17.68 -17.33 7.75
N TYR A 9 -18.95 -17.69 7.54
CA TYR A 9 -19.90 -16.88 6.77
C TYR A 9 -20.03 -15.46 7.34
N GLU A 10 -20.12 -15.34 8.67
CA GLU A 10 -20.19 -14.07 9.39
C GLU A 10 -18.92 -13.23 9.18
N ASN A 11 -17.73 -13.81 9.35
CA ASN A 11 -16.47 -13.09 9.14
C ASN A 11 -16.32 -12.62 7.69
N LEU A 12 -16.77 -13.42 6.72
CA LEU A 12 -16.76 -13.05 5.32
C LEU A 12 -17.68 -11.87 5.06
N GLN A 13 -18.92 -11.91 5.55
CA GLN A 13 -19.89 -10.84 5.41
C GLN A 13 -19.39 -9.53 6.04
N ASN A 14 -18.91 -9.59 7.29
CA ASN A 14 -18.37 -8.41 7.99
C ASN A 14 -17.14 -7.83 7.28
N SER A 15 -16.27 -8.69 6.75
CA SER A 15 -15.10 -8.24 6.00
C SER A 15 -15.47 -7.59 4.67
N ILE A 16 -16.49 -8.09 3.97
CA ILE A 16 -17.01 -7.47 2.74
C ILE A 16 -17.58 -6.09 3.05
N VAL A 17 -18.35 -5.95 4.14
CA VAL A 17 -18.88 -4.64 4.57
C VAL A 17 -17.74 -3.67 4.87
N ALA A 18 -16.76 -4.06 5.68
CA ALA A 18 -15.60 -3.23 5.98
C ALA A 18 -14.81 -2.85 4.71
N PHE A 19 -14.62 -3.80 3.80
CA PHE A 19 -13.97 -3.57 2.51
C PHE A 19 -14.72 -2.52 1.67
N ILE A 20 -16.05 -2.62 1.57
CA ILE A 20 -16.88 -1.68 0.81
C ILE A 20 -16.80 -0.29 1.44
N LEU A 21 -17.01 -0.17 2.75
CA LEU A 21 -16.95 1.12 3.45
C LEU A 21 -15.57 1.77 3.29
N PHE A 22 -14.50 1.03 3.58
CA PHE A 22 -13.14 1.52 3.42
C PHE A 22 -12.86 1.95 1.96
N SER A 23 -13.37 1.21 0.97
CA SER A 23 -13.18 1.53 -0.45
C SER A 23 -13.92 2.80 -0.87
N ILE A 24 -15.14 3.01 -0.37
CA ILE A 24 -15.92 4.24 -0.60
C ILE A 24 -15.17 5.43 0.00
N LEU A 25 -14.70 5.33 1.24
CA LEU A 25 -13.94 6.39 1.90
C LEU A 25 -12.60 6.68 1.23
N ALA A 26 -11.85 5.62 0.87
CA ALA A 26 -10.59 5.78 0.16
C ALA A 26 -10.81 6.46 -1.21
N SER A 27 -11.90 6.14 -1.90
CA SER A 27 -12.26 6.79 -3.16
C SER A 27 -12.58 8.26 -2.98
N SER A 28 -13.30 8.66 -1.92
CA SER A 28 -13.57 10.07 -1.62
C SER A 28 -12.27 10.85 -1.38
N ILE A 29 -11.33 10.25 -0.65
CA ILE A 29 -9.99 10.80 -0.40
C ILE A 29 -9.19 10.95 -1.71
N TYR A 30 -9.22 9.95 -2.60
CA TYR A 30 -8.53 10.04 -3.88
C TYR A 30 -9.12 11.14 -4.77
N VAL A 31 -10.44 11.27 -4.81
CA VAL A 31 -11.11 12.37 -5.53
C VAL A 31 -10.74 13.73 -4.92
N PHE A 32 -10.66 13.83 -3.59
CA PHE A 32 -10.21 15.03 -2.90
C PHE A 32 -8.76 15.40 -3.23
N ASN A 33 -7.85 14.41 -3.24
CA ASN A 33 -6.47 14.63 -3.63
C ASN A 33 -6.35 15.06 -5.10
N ASP A 34 -7.06 14.41 -6.01
CA ASP A 34 -7.05 14.76 -7.43
C ASP A 34 -7.67 16.14 -7.69
N LEU A 35 -8.65 16.57 -6.88
CA LEU A 35 -9.24 17.91 -6.94
C LEU A 35 -8.24 19.01 -6.55
N LEU A 36 -7.41 18.78 -5.53
CA LEU A 36 -6.37 19.72 -5.12
C LEU A 36 -5.15 19.70 -6.04
N ASP A 37 -4.86 18.55 -6.65
CA ASP A 37 -3.73 18.36 -7.56
C ASP A 37 -4.04 18.77 -9.02
N ILE A 38 -5.24 19.29 -9.37
CA ILE A 38 -5.67 19.56 -10.76
C ILE A 38 -4.61 20.32 -11.57
N HIS A 39 -4.09 21.42 -11.03
CA HIS A 39 -3.13 22.28 -11.74
C HIS A 39 -1.79 21.56 -11.98
N GLU A 40 -1.29 20.83 -10.97
CA GLU A 40 -0.05 20.05 -11.09
C GLU A 40 -0.23 18.87 -12.05
N ASP A 41 -1.36 18.16 -11.95
CA ASP A 41 -1.65 16.98 -12.76
C ASP A 41 -1.82 17.34 -14.24
N ARG A 42 -2.36 18.54 -14.57
CA ARG A 42 -2.42 19.04 -15.97
C ARG A 42 -1.06 19.16 -16.63
N ASN A 43 -0.02 19.50 -15.88
CA ASN A 43 1.33 19.65 -16.39
C ASN A 43 2.09 18.31 -16.45
N HIS A 44 1.54 17.25 -15.86
CA HIS A 44 2.20 15.96 -15.79
C HIS A 44 1.98 15.13 -17.07
N PRO A 45 3.03 14.45 -17.60
CA PRO A 45 2.94 13.65 -18.85
C PRO A 45 1.82 12.60 -18.91
N LYS A 46 1.53 11.93 -17.78
CA LYS A 46 0.53 10.87 -17.64
C LYS A 46 -0.69 11.33 -16.84
N LYS A 47 -0.51 12.10 -15.75
CA LYS A 47 -1.62 12.51 -14.86
C LYS A 47 -2.55 13.55 -15.51
N LYS A 48 -2.14 14.21 -16.60
CA LYS A 48 -3.01 15.13 -17.36
C LYS A 48 -4.29 14.50 -17.90
N PHE A 49 -4.28 13.17 -18.10
CA PHE A 49 -5.43 12.42 -18.57
C PHE A 49 -6.38 11.99 -17.44
N ARG A 50 -6.10 12.33 -16.18
CA ARG A 50 -7.03 12.08 -15.07
C ARG A 50 -8.36 12.82 -15.32
N PRO A 51 -9.51 12.27 -14.90
CA PRO A 51 -10.81 12.87 -15.20
C PRO A 51 -10.96 14.34 -14.79
N LEU A 52 -10.40 14.74 -13.63
CA LEU A 52 -10.44 16.14 -13.17
C LEU A 52 -9.44 17.04 -13.88
N ALA A 53 -8.21 16.55 -14.13
CA ALA A 53 -7.19 17.32 -14.83
C ALA A 53 -7.59 17.61 -16.29
N SER A 54 -8.16 16.61 -16.98
CA SER A 54 -8.65 16.68 -18.36
C SER A 54 -9.98 17.43 -18.52
N GLY A 55 -10.72 17.65 -17.43
CA GLY A 55 -12.04 18.28 -17.45
C GLY A 55 -13.20 17.35 -17.82
N ALA A 56 -12.96 16.03 -17.92
CA ALA A 56 -14.01 15.04 -18.16
C ALA A 56 -15.04 14.96 -17.01
N VAL A 57 -14.64 15.35 -15.80
CA VAL A 57 -15.53 15.47 -14.62
C VAL A 57 -15.46 16.90 -14.09
N SER A 58 -16.62 17.51 -13.82
CA SER A 58 -16.67 18.87 -13.26
C SER A 58 -16.20 18.91 -11.81
N THR A 59 -15.64 20.05 -11.39
CA THR A 59 -15.23 20.26 -9.99
C THR A 59 -16.41 20.21 -9.02
N SER A 60 -17.60 20.63 -9.45
CA SER A 60 -18.83 20.53 -8.66
C SER A 60 -19.24 19.07 -8.43
N THR A 61 -19.19 18.23 -9.47
CA THR A 61 -19.46 16.78 -9.35
C THR A 61 -18.44 16.12 -8.41
N ALA A 62 -17.16 16.48 -8.51
CA ALA A 62 -16.13 15.96 -7.63
C ALA A 62 -16.39 16.31 -6.15
N LYS A 63 -16.72 17.58 -5.86
CA LYS A 63 -17.07 18.03 -4.50
C LYS A 63 -18.27 17.27 -3.95
N PHE A 64 -19.31 17.10 -4.77
CA PHE A 64 -20.49 16.31 -4.39
C PHE A 64 -20.10 14.86 -4.06
N LEU A 65 -19.31 14.20 -4.91
CA LEU A 65 -18.82 12.83 -4.69
C LEU A 65 -18.01 12.71 -3.39
N ILE A 66 -17.10 13.65 -3.14
CA ILE A 66 -16.29 13.66 -1.91
C ILE A 66 -17.21 13.67 -0.68
N VAL A 67 -18.18 14.58 -0.64
CA VAL A 67 -19.10 14.74 0.50
C VAL A 67 -19.97 13.50 0.66
N ILE A 68 -20.67 13.06 -0.39
CA ILE A 68 -21.61 11.94 -0.27
C ILE A 68 -20.90 10.63 0.08
N MET A 69 -19.74 10.33 -0.52
CA MET A 69 -19.00 9.10 -0.23
C MET A 69 -18.44 9.10 1.19
N SER A 70 -17.93 10.24 1.66
CA SER A 70 -17.42 10.35 3.03
C SER A 70 -18.53 10.21 4.06
N LEU A 71 -19.68 10.86 3.84
CA LEU A 71 -20.85 10.76 4.73
C LEU A 71 -21.44 9.36 4.74
N VAL A 72 -21.60 8.72 3.58
CA VAL A 72 -22.13 7.35 3.49
C VAL A 72 -21.19 6.38 4.19
N SER A 73 -19.88 6.44 3.92
CA SER A 73 -18.95 5.52 4.55
C SER A 73 -18.85 5.72 6.06
N LEU A 74 -18.70 6.96 6.53
CA LEU A 74 -18.56 7.23 7.96
C LEU A 74 -19.88 6.99 8.70
N GLY A 75 -21.01 7.41 8.11
CA GLY A 75 -22.34 7.21 8.67
C GLY A 75 -22.70 5.73 8.82
N LEU A 76 -22.46 4.91 7.79
CA LEU A 76 -22.70 3.46 7.88
C LEU A 76 -21.70 2.76 8.80
N SER A 77 -20.48 3.28 8.96
CA SER A 77 -19.51 2.70 9.89
C SER A 77 -19.86 2.91 11.36
N LEU A 78 -20.80 3.82 11.70
CA LEU A 78 -21.30 3.99 13.07
C LEU A 78 -22.01 2.74 13.61
N PHE A 79 -22.49 1.85 12.73
CA PHE A 79 -23.02 0.54 13.14
C PHE A 79 -21.92 -0.45 13.56
N PHE A 80 -20.65 -0.06 13.44
CA PHE A 80 -19.47 -0.87 13.73
C PHE A 80 -18.49 -0.03 14.58
N ASP A 81 -18.75 0.10 15.88
CA ASP A 81 -18.08 1.04 16.80
C ASP A 81 -16.58 1.24 16.54
N LYS A 82 -15.79 0.16 16.58
CA LYS A 82 -14.33 0.23 16.40
C LYS A 82 -13.91 0.57 14.96
N LEU A 83 -14.69 0.15 13.96
CA LEU A 83 -14.41 0.45 12.55
C LEU A 83 -14.56 1.95 12.27
N PHE A 84 -15.58 2.60 12.85
CA PHE A 84 -15.79 4.04 12.70
C PHE A 84 -14.53 4.84 13.08
N PHE A 85 -13.94 4.56 14.25
CA PHE A 85 -12.74 5.29 14.69
C PHE A 85 -11.53 5.07 13.78
N ILE A 86 -11.35 3.86 13.24
CA ILE A 86 -10.27 3.57 12.29
C ILE A 86 -10.49 4.32 10.98
N LEU A 87 -11.71 4.32 10.45
CA LEU A 87 -12.06 5.04 9.22
C LEU A 87 -11.95 6.56 9.42
N LEU A 88 -12.39 7.09 10.56
CA LEU A 88 -12.28 8.50 10.89
C LEU A 88 -10.81 8.93 11.00
N PHE A 89 -9.98 8.16 11.70
CA PHE A 89 -8.55 8.42 11.78
C PHE A 89 -7.89 8.36 10.41
N TYR A 90 -8.19 7.32 9.61
CA TYR A 90 -7.72 7.21 8.23
C TYR A 90 -8.13 8.42 7.38
N PHE A 91 -9.37 8.89 7.51
CA PHE A 91 -9.88 10.05 6.80
C PHE A 91 -9.12 11.32 7.19
N ILE A 92 -9.04 11.65 8.48
CA ILE A 92 -8.33 12.82 8.99
C ILE A 92 -6.87 12.80 8.55
N LEU A 93 -6.19 11.66 8.71
CA LEU A 93 -4.79 11.49 8.31
C LEU A 93 -4.59 11.79 6.82
N ASN A 94 -5.49 11.33 5.96
CA ASN A 94 -5.41 11.55 4.52
C ASN A 94 -5.78 12.98 4.10
N ILE A 95 -6.70 13.64 4.80
CA ILE A 95 -6.97 15.08 4.60
C ILE A 95 -5.71 15.89 4.95
N LEU A 96 -5.10 15.65 6.12
CA LEU A 96 -3.86 16.31 6.54
C LEU A 96 -2.70 16.02 5.57
N TYR A 97 -2.61 14.77 5.09
CA TYR A 97 -1.67 14.38 4.06
C TYR A 97 -1.83 15.21 2.79
N THR A 98 -3.04 15.27 2.26
CA THR A 98 -3.33 15.96 1.01
C THR A 98 -3.06 17.46 1.09
N LEU A 99 -3.40 18.07 2.24
CA LEU A 99 -3.25 19.51 2.45
C LEU A 99 -1.80 19.95 2.71
N LYS A 100 -1.02 19.16 3.45
CA LYS A 100 0.32 19.59 3.89
C LYS A 100 1.35 18.46 3.98
N LEU A 101 1.02 17.34 4.61
CA LEU A 101 2.05 16.36 5.01
C LEU A 101 2.69 15.65 3.81
N LYS A 102 2.03 15.62 2.65
CA LYS A 102 2.61 15.08 1.40
C LYS A 102 3.86 15.82 0.92
N HIS A 103 4.12 17.04 1.43
CA HIS A 103 5.30 17.86 1.08
C HIS A 103 6.47 17.67 2.05
N ILE A 104 6.31 16.85 3.10
CA ILE A 104 7.37 16.55 4.06
C ILE A 104 7.92 15.16 3.73
N ALA A 105 9.17 15.11 3.26
CA ALA A 105 9.85 13.85 2.96
C ALA A 105 9.85 12.92 4.18
N ILE A 106 9.86 11.61 3.93
CA ILE A 106 9.74 10.50 4.89
C ILE A 106 8.35 10.42 5.54
N VAL A 107 7.75 11.55 5.95
CA VAL A 107 6.39 11.59 6.50
C VAL A 107 5.37 11.13 5.48
N ASP A 108 5.52 11.56 4.22
CA ASP A 108 4.63 11.19 3.13
C ASP A 108 4.57 9.68 2.87
N ILE A 109 5.73 9.01 2.77
CA ILE A 109 5.82 7.55 2.57
C ILE A 109 5.40 6.79 3.83
N SER A 110 5.64 7.34 5.02
CA SER A 110 5.22 6.74 6.30
C SER A 110 3.70 6.75 6.43
N ILE A 111 3.03 7.84 6.04
CA ILE A 111 1.56 7.93 6.04
C ILE A 111 0.96 6.90 5.08
N ILE A 112 1.55 6.71 3.90
CA ILE A 112 1.12 5.67 2.96
C ILE A 112 1.23 4.29 3.62
N ALA A 113 2.37 3.97 4.24
CA ALA A 113 2.60 2.70 4.91
C ALA A 113 1.63 2.46 6.09
N VAL A 114 1.42 3.47 6.95
CA VAL A 114 0.41 3.44 8.02
C VAL A 114 -0.98 3.20 7.45
N GLY A 115 -1.32 3.80 6.31
CA GLY A 115 -2.59 3.56 5.62
C GLY A 115 -2.81 2.09 5.26
N PHE A 116 -1.77 1.34 4.88
CA PHE A 116 -1.89 -0.10 4.64
C PHE A 116 -2.11 -0.88 5.95
N VAL A 117 -1.44 -0.50 7.03
CA VAL A 117 -1.64 -1.09 8.36
C VAL A 117 -3.06 -0.84 8.88
N LEU A 118 -3.61 0.36 8.70
CA LEU A 118 -4.98 0.69 9.11
C LEU A 118 -6.02 -0.19 8.43
N ARG A 119 -5.77 -0.68 7.22
CA ARG A 119 -6.66 -1.65 6.53
C ARG A 119 -6.67 -3.01 7.23
N ILE A 120 -5.54 -3.44 7.77
CA ILE A 120 -5.47 -4.67 8.58
C ILE A 120 -6.28 -4.49 9.86
N PHE A 121 -6.11 -3.37 10.55
CA PHE A 121 -6.90 -3.08 11.75
C PHE A 121 -8.40 -2.98 11.45
N ALA A 122 -8.80 -2.35 10.34
CA ALA A 122 -10.20 -2.29 9.93
C ALA A 122 -10.80 -3.68 9.74
N GLY A 123 -10.08 -4.61 9.10
CA GLY A 123 -10.52 -6.00 8.96
C GLY A 123 -10.49 -6.78 10.28
N SER A 124 -9.51 -6.52 11.13
CA SER A 124 -9.37 -7.13 12.45
C SER A 124 -10.56 -6.83 13.35
N VAL A 125 -10.97 -5.56 13.46
CA VAL A 125 -12.03 -5.17 14.39
C VAL A 125 -13.42 -5.68 14.01
N VAL A 126 -13.69 -5.92 12.72
CA VAL A 126 -14.98 -6.47 12.27
C VAL A 126 -15.03 -7.99 12.30
N THR A 127 -13.87 -8.64 12.35
CA THR A 127 -13.77 -10.12 12.46
C THR A 127 -13.42 -10.58 13.87
N ASN A 128 -13.12 -9.65 14.78
CA ASN A 128 -12.58 -9.92 16.12
C ASN A 128 -11.32 -10.83 16.11
N ILE A 129 -10.54 -10.77 15.03
CA ILE A 129 -9.27 -11.50 14.91
C ILE A 129 -8.13 -10.54 15.16
N THR A 130 -7.35 -10.76 16.22
CA THR A 130 -6.15 -9.97 16.52
C THR A 130 -5.04 -10.26 15.49
N PRO A 131 -4.52 -9.24 14.77
CA PRO A 131 -3.40 -9.44 13.85
C PRO A 131 -2.13 -9.75 14.64
N SER A 132 -1.29 -10.64 14.11
CA SER A 132 0.04 -10.88 14.68
C SER A 132 0.91 -9.62 14.54
N HIS A 133 1.88 -9.47 15.43
CA HIS A 133 2.86 -8.39 15.30
C HIS A 133 3.60 -8.50 13.97
N TRP A 134 3.90 -9.71 13.51
CA TRP A 134 4.57 -9.95 12.23
C TRP A 134 3.80 -9.42 11.02
N ILE A 135 2.49 -9.66 10.91
CA ILE A 135 1.72 -9.19 9.73
C ILE A 135 1.66 -7.66 9.69
N ILE A 136 1.62 -7.00 10.85
CA ILE A 136 1.66 -5.53 10.95
C ILE A 136 3.01 -5.01 10.43
N HIS A 137 4.12 -5.54 10.96
CA HIS A 137 5.46 -5.10 10.57
C HIS A 137 5.76 -5.39 9.10
N MET A 138 5.47 -6.61 8.62
CA MET A 138 5.69 -6.98 7.22
C MET A 138 4.89 -6.10 6.26
N THR A 139 3.63 -5.80 6.59
CA THR A 139 2.78 -4.92 5.77
C THR A 139 3.31 -3.50 5.77
N PHE A 140 3.71 -2.97 6.93
CA PHE A 140 4.31 -1.64 7.03
C PHE A 140 5.59 -1.53 6.20
N LEU A 141 6.53 -2.46 6.36
CA LEU A 141 7.81 -2.46 5.67
C LEU A 141 7.65 -2.58 4.15
N LEU A 142 6.80 -3.52 3.69
CA LEU A 142 6.54 -3.70 2.27
C LEU A 142 5.86 -2.46 1.67
N ALA A 143 4.90 -1.86 2.38
CA ALA A 143 4.25 -0.64 1.93
C ALA A 143 5.23 0.55 1.86
N LEU A 144 6.15 0.66 2.81
CA LEU A 144 7.19 1.68 2.81
C LEU A 144 8.16 1.51 1.63
N PHE A 145 8.57 0.27 1.35
CA PHE A 145 9.40 -0.07 0.19
C PHE A 145 8.72 0.31 -1.13
N LEU A 146 7.43 -0.02 -1.30
CA LEU A 146 6.67 0.35 -2.49
C LEU A 146 6.41 1.86 -2.60
N ALA A 147 6.28 2.55 -1.46
CA ALA A 147 6.15 4.01 -1.44
C ALA A 147 7.46 4.69 -1.86
N LEU A 148 8.62 4.18 -1.45
CA LEU A 148 9.94 4.63 -1.90
C LEU A 148 10.14 4.42 -3.41
N ASP A 149 9.76 3.24 -3.93
CA ASP A 149 9.81 2.94 -5.36
C ASP A 149 9.00 3.96 -6.18
N LYS A 150 7.79 4.29 -5.71
CA LYS A 150 6.97 5.34 -6.33
C LYS A 150 7.60 6.74 -6.28
N ARG A 151 8.36 7.06 -5.22
CA ARG A 151 9.11 8.33 -5.17
C ARG A 151 10.32 8.34 -6.09
N ARG A 152 10.92 7.17 -6.33
CA ARG A 152 12.00 7.01 -7.31
C ARG A 152 11.54 7.42 -8.70
N ASP A 153 10.34 6.99 -9.10
CA ASP A 153 9.72 7.38 -10.38
C ASP A 153 9.59 8.90 -10.53
N ASP A 154 9.09 9.55 -9.48
CA ASP A 154 8.92 11.00 -9.47
C ASP A 154 10.30 11.70 -9.61
N VAL A 155 11.34 11.21 -8.92
CA VAL A 155 12.72 11.76 -9.01
C VAL A 155 13.36 11.54 -10.39
N ILE A 156 13.19 10.37 -11.00
CA ILE A 156 13.72 10.08 -12.34
C ILE A 156 13.06 10.97 -13.39
N LEU A 157 11.75 11.20 -13.28
CA LEU A 157 11.03 12.11 -14.17
C LEU A 157 11.53 13.56 -14.03
N ALA A 158 11.85 14.00 -12.81
CA ALA A 158 12.42 15.32 -12.53
C ALA A 158 13.80 15.50 -13.19
N ARG A 159 14.67 14.49 -13.08
CA ARG A 159 16.02 14.50 -13.70
C ARG A 159 15.96 14.65 -15.22
N HIS A 160 14.93 14.10 -15.86
CA HIS A 160 14.70 14.25 -17.30
C HIS A 160 14.08 15.60 -17.71
N GLY A 161 14.12 16.62 -16.84
CA GLY A 161 13.68 17.99 -17.15
C GLY A 161 12.16 18.15 -17.24
N LYS A 162 11.39 17.14 -16.82
CA LYS A 162 9.92 17.24 -16.76
C LYS A 162 9.55 17.81 -15.40
N GLN A 163 8.78 18.90 -15.38
CA GLN A 163 8.23 19.42 -14.13
C GLN A 163 7.41 18.33 -13.45
N THR A 164 7.93 17.84 -12.34
CA THR A 164 7.29 16.93 -11.42
C THR A 164 6.86 17.72 -10.18
N ARG A 165 5.98 17.13 -9.36
CA ARG A 165 5.36 17.76 -8.19
C ARG A 165 6.39 18.49 -7.31
N LYS A 166 5.96 19.54 -6.59
CA LYS A 166 6.72 20.16 -5.48
C LYS A 166 7.15 19.17 -4.39
N ASN A 167 6.57 17.96 -4.35
CA ASN A 167 6.86 16.92 -3.35
C ASN A 167 8.22 16.21 -3.52
N ILE A 168 9.08 16.65 -4.45
CA ILE A 168 10.44 16.13 -4.57
C ILE A 168 11.42 16.84 -3.62
N ASP A 169 11.00 17.96 -3.04
CA ASP A 169 11.78 18.69 -2.06
C ASP A 169 12.11 17.77 -0.87
N GLY A 170 13.36 17.28 -0.83
CA GLY A 170 13.84 16.35 0.20
C GLY A 170 14.20 14.94 -0.27
N TYR A 171 13.94 14.58 -1.54
CA TYR A 171 14.36 13.31 -2.12
C TYR A 171 15.36 13.52 -3.27
N ASN A 172 16.47 12.79 -3.22
CA ASN A 172 17.38 12.64 -4.35
C ASN A 172 17.56 11.17 -4.73
N TYR A 173 18.19 10.92 -5.87
CA TYR A 173 18.31 9.59 -6.45
C TYR A 173 19.11 8.64 -5.54
N GLU A 174 20.20 9.15 -4.95
CA GLU A 174 21.10 8.42 -4.06
C GLU A 174 20.38 7.99 -2.78
N PHE A 175 19.66 8.92 -2.15
CA PHE A 175 18.90 8.68 -0.92
C PHE A 175 17.79 7.65 -1.13
N ILE A 176 17.03 7.77 -2.22
CA ILE A 176 15.96 6.80 -2.50
C ILE A 176 16.54 5.41 -2.75
N ASN A 177 17.58 5.29 -3.58
CA ASN A 177 18.17 3.99 -3.86
C ASN A 177 18.76 3.36 -2.58
N ALA A 178 19.49 4.12 -1.77
CA ALA A 178 20.03 3.65 -0.50
C ALA A 178 18.91 3.23 0.47
N SER A 179 17.83 4.02 0.57
CA SER A 179 16.67 3.71 1.41
C SER A 179 15.95 2.45 0.94
N MET A 180 15.81 2.25 -0.37
CA MET A 180 15.20 1.04 -0.94
C MET A 180 16.05 -0.20 -0.66
N VAL A 181 17.39 -0.12 -0.82
CA VAL A 181 18.32 -1.22 -0.47
C VAL A 181 18.22 -1.56 1.01
N LEU A 182 18.22 -0.54 1.88
CA LEU A 182 18.06 -0.72 3.32
C LEU A 182 16.72 -1.42 3.64
N MET A 183 15.61 -0.94 3.08
CA MET A 183 14.30 -1.54 3.31
C MET A 183 14.19 -2.97 2.77
N ALA A 184 14.78 -3.26 1.61
CA ALA A 184 14.84 -4.62 1.08
C ALA A 184 15.55 -5.57 2.07
N GLY A 185 16.69 -5.15 2.63
CA GLY A 185 17.40 -5.91 3.66
C GLY A 185 16.56 -6.11 4.92
N VAL A 186 15.92 -5.05 5.43
CA VAL A 186 15.05 -5.13 6.61
C VAL A 186 13.87 -6.07 6.36
N ILE A 187 13.22 -6.02 5.19
CA ILE A 187 12.12 -6.93 4.82
C ILE A 187 12.58 -8.39 4.84
N VAL A 188 13.72 -8.70 4.22
CA VAL A 188 14.25 -10.07 4.17
C VAL A 188 14.57 -10.57 5.57
N VAL A 189 15.25 -9.77 6.39
CA VAL A 189 15.59 -10.14 7.76
C VAL A 189 14.32 -10.31 8.61
N SER A 190 13.37 -9.38 8.54
CA SER A 190 12.10 -9.49 9.26
C SER A 190 11.31 -10.73 8.84
N TYR A 191 11.33 -11.10 7.56
CA TYR A 191 10.69 -12.34 7.11
C TYR A 191 11.37 -13.58 7.68
N ILE A 192 12.70 -13.64 7.65
CA ILE A 192 13.46 -14.76 8.23
C ILE A 192 13.15 -14.88 9.72
N LEU A 193 13.19 -13.77 10.48
CA LEU A 193 12.87 -13.74 11.90
C LEU A 193 11.44 -14.21 12.18
N TYR A 194 10.47 -13.82 11.34
CA TYR A 194 9.11 -14.35 11.39
C TYR A 194 9.10 -15.87 11.24
N THR A 195 9.77 -16.41 10.21
CA THR A 195 9.75 -17.86 9.91
C THR A 195 10.39 -18.75 10.97
N VAL A 196 11.26 -18.20 11.81
CA VAL A 196 11.91 -18.92 12.94
C VAL A 196 11.31 -18.55 14.30
N SER A 197 10.30 -17.67 14.33
CA SER A 197 9.66 -17.25 15.57
C SER A 197 8.82 -18.37 16.17
N SER A 198 8.68 -18.36 17.49
CA SER A 198 7.85 -19.33 18.22
C SER A 198 6.36 -19.24 17.89
N GLU A 199 5.91 -18.14 17.27
CA GLU A 199 4.53 -17.98 16.78
C GLU A 199 4.25 -18.86 15.55
N VAL A 200 5.30 -19.33 14.86
CA VAL A 200 5.20 -20.20 13.69
C VAL A 200 5.46 -21.64 14.09
N ASN A 201 4.43 -22.48 13.99
CA ASN A 201 4.52 -23.91 14.30
C ASN A 201 5.14 -24.71 13.14
N SER A 202 6.36 -24.35 12.70
CA SER A 202 7.09 -25.09 11.66
C SER A 202 8.59 -24.78 11.68
N GLU A 203 9.42 -25.81 11.92
CA GLU A 203 10.89 -25.69 11.95
C GLU A 203 11.50 -25.37 10.58
N ASN A 204 10.83 -25.75 9.48
CA ASN A 204 11.38 -25.64 8.13
C ASN A 204 10.87 -24.43 7.33
N LEU A 205 10.06 -23.55 7.94
CA LEU A 205 9.42 -22.46 7.18
C LEU A 205 10.45 -21.47 6.64
N TYR A 206 11.62 -21.34 7.29
CA TYR A 206 12.70 -20.47 6.84
C TYR A 206 13.20 -20.79 5.43
N LEU A 207 12.99 -22.01 4.91
CA LEU A 207 13.36 -22.37 3.53
C LEU A 207 12.61 -21.53 2.49
N THR A 208 11.41 -21.05 2.83
CA THR A 208 10.63 -20.15 1.97
C THR A 208 11.27 -18.78 1.78
N SER A 209 12.23 -18.39 2.64
CA SER A 209 13.00 -17.14 2.51
C SER A 209 13.76 -17.05 1.19
N PHE A 210 14.15 -18.19 0.61
CA PHE A 210 14.75 -18.26 -0.72
C PHE A 210 13.91 -17.51 -1.77
N PHE A 211 12.59 -17.76 -1.80
CA PHE A 211 11.70 -17.10 -2.75
C PHE A 211 11.52 -15.62 -2.43
N VAL A 212 11.47 -15.24 -1.15
CA VAL A 212 11.37 -13.83 -0.75
C VAL A 212 12.60 -13.05 -1.20
N ILE A 213 13.80 -13.60 -0.99
CA ILE A 213 15.06 -13.01 -1.44
C ILE A 213 15.08 -12.86 -2.96
N LEU A 214 14.74 -13.92 -3.70
CA LEU A 214 14.66 -13.87 -5.16
C LEU A 214 13.66 -12.83 -5.66
N GLY A 215 12.48 -12.74 -5.02
CA GLY A 215 11.44 -11.80 -5.39
C GLY A 215 11.87 -10.35 -5.20
N ILE A 216 12.49 -10.04 -4.06
CA ILE A 216 13.02 -8.70 -3.75
C ILE A 216 14.17 -8.34 -4.70
N ILE A 217 15.11 -9.24 -4.95
CA ILE A 217 16.22 -9.00 -5.89
C ILE A 217 15.68 -8.76 -7.31
N ARG A 218 14.74 -9.58 -7.80
CA ARG A 218 14.14 -9.37 -9.13
C ARG A 218 13.39 -8.05 -9.20
N TYR A 219 12.62 -7.70 -8.17
CA TYR A 219 11.92 -6.41 -8.13
C TYR A 219 12.92 -5.25 -8.21
N MET A 220 13.99 -5.29 -7.42
CA MET A 220 15.05 -4.27 -7.44
C MET A 220 15.78 -4.24 -8.79
N GLN A 221 15.98 -5.38 -9.46
CA GLN A 221 16.55 -5.42 -10.80
C GLN A 221 15.67 -4.68 -11.81
N ILE A 222 14.35 -4.92 -11.79
CA ILE A 222 13.39 -4.23 -12.67
C ILE A 222 13.39 -2.72 -12.38
N THR A 223 13.41 -2.34 -11.10
CA THR A 223 13.42 -0.91 -10.72
C THR A 223 14.74 -0.24 -11.10
N PHE A 224 15.89 -0.79 -10.71
CA PHE A 224 17.19 -0.13 -10.82
C PHE A 224 17.87 -0.29 -12.18
N VAL A 225 17.70 -1.44 -12.83
CA VAL A 225 18.39 -1.75 -14.11
C VAL A 225 17.46 -1.46 -15.29
N GLU A 226 16.23 -1.95 -15.23
CA GLU A 226 15.28 -1.79 -16.35
C GLU A 226 14.60 -0.41 -16.35
N GLU A 227 14.77 0.39 -15.27
CA GLU A 227 14.12 1.68 -15.02
C GLU A 227 12.60 1.65 -15.30
N SER A 228 12.01 0.48 -15.09
CA SER A 228 10.60 0.18 -15.41
C SER A 228 9.78 0.13 -14.13
N SER A 229 9.95 1.14 -13.28
CA SER A 229 9.09 1.37 -12.13
C SER A 229 7.72 1.86 -12.65
N GLY A 230 6.87 0.88 -12.96
CA GLY A 230 5.46 1.08 -13.23
C GLY A 230 4.68 1.06 -11.91
N SER A 231 3.36 0.91 -11.98
CA SER A 231 2.64 0.49 -10.77
C SER A 231 3.19 -0.88 -10.33
N PRO A 232 3.45 -1.10 -9.03
CA PRO A 232 3.95 -2.39 -8.53
C PRO A 232 3.09 -3.58 -8.99
N THR A 233 1.77 -3.38 -9.03
CA THR A 233 0.81 -4.35 -9.57
C THR A 233 1.10 -4.71 -11.02
N LYS A 234 1.47 -3.73 -11.87
CA LYS A 234 1.79 -3.99 -13.28
C LYS A 234 3.10 -4.76 -13.42
N ILE A 235 4.08 -4.53 -12.55
CA ILE A 235 5.33 -5.30 -12.53
C ILE A 235 5.01 -6.76 -12.22
N VAL A 236 4.29 -7.02 -11.13
CA VAL A 236 3.88 -8.38 -10.72
C VAL A 236 3.03 -9.08 -11.79
N LEU A 237 2.14 -8.36 -12.48
CA LEU A 237 1.29 -8.94 -13.51
C LEU A 237 2.01 -9.21 -14.85
N LYS A 238 3.16 -8.57 -15.11
CA LYS A 238 3.89 -8.73 -16.37
C LYS A 238 5.12 -9.62 -16.24
N ASP A 239 5.83 -9.54 -15.12
CA ASP A 239 7.09 -10.23 -14.94
C ASP A 239 6.85 -11.70 -14.57
N ARG A 240 7.16 -12.60 -15.51
CA ARG A 240 6.95 -14.05 -15.33
C ARG A 240 7.84 -14.62 -14.24
N PHE A 241 9.06 -14.11 -14.08
CA PHE A 241 9.96 -14.58 -13.04
C PHE A 241 9.39 -14.29 -11.64
N LEU A 242 8.89 -13.06 -11.42
CA LEU A 242 8.26 -12.67 -10.17
C LEU A 242 6.98 -13.47 -9.89
N GLN A 243 6.16 -13.76 -10.92
CA GLN A 243 4.98 -14.63 -10.79
C GLN A 243 5.34 -16.04 -10.35
N LEU A 244 6.34 -16.66 -11.00
CA LEU A 244 6.82 -17.99 -10.64
C LEU A 244 7.42 -18.01 -9.24
N THR A 245 8.12 -16.94 -8.85
CA THR A 245 8.70 -16.80 -7.51
C THR A 245 7.61 -16.71 -6.45
N ILE A 246 6.58 -15.88 -6.66
CA ILE A 246 5.42 -15.77 -5.76
C ILE A 246 4.65 -17.09 -5.69
N LEU A 247 4.46 -17.77 -6.82
CA LEU A 247 3.78 -19.07 -6.85
C LEU A 247 4.59 -20.14 -6.09
N GLY A 248 5.91 -20.21 -6.31
CA GLY A 248 6.80 -21.11 -5.59
C GLY A 248 6.82 -20.82 -4.09
N TRP A 249 6.80 -19.54 -3.71
CA TRP A 249 6.63 -19.13 -2.31
C TRP A 249 5.30 -19.61 -1.73
N LEU A 250 4.17 -19.37 -2.39
CA LEU A 250 2.85 -19.81 -1.92
C LEU A 250 2.81 -21.33 -1.74
N ILE A 251 3.25 -22.08 -2.76
CA ILE A 251 3.24 -23.55 -2.72
C ILE A 251 4.11 -24.05 -1.57
N SER A 252 5.36 -23.59 -1.47
CA SER A 252 6.27 -24.02 -0.40
C SER A 252 5.77 -23.65 0.99
N PHE A 253 5.25 -22.43 1.16
CA PHE A 253 4.69 -21.95 2.43
C PHE A 253 3.52 -22.83 2.90
N PHE A 254 2.53 -23.10 2.04
CA PHE A 254 1.39 -23.93 2.40
C PHE A 254 1.78 -25.40 2.61
N VAL A 255 2.68 -25.95 1.80
CA VAL A 255 3.14 -27.34 1.94
C VAL A 255 3.88 -27.52 3.26
N ILE A 256 4.82 -26.64 3.60
CA ILE A 256 5.61 -26.74 4.82
C ILE A 256 4.73 -26.59 6.07
N ILE A 257 3.82 -25.60 6.09
CA ILE A 257 2.91 -25.40 7.23
C ILE A 257 1.95 -26.58 7.39
N LYS A 258 1.47 -27.20 6.31
CA LYS A 258 0.56 -28.33 6.40
C LYS A 258 1.24 -29.64 6.80
N LEU A 259 2.53 -29.77 6.50
CA LEU A 259 3.33 -30.96 6.83
C LEU A 259 3.91 -30.92 8.26
N THR A 260 3.74 -29.82 8.99
CA THR A 260 4.16 -29.66 10.39
C THR A 260 2.96 -29.63 11.32
#